data_AF-A0A1C4T1D1-F1
#
_entry.id   AF-A0A1C4T1D1-F1
#
_cell.length_a   1.000
_cell.length_b   1.000
_cell.length_c   1.000
_cell.angle_alpha   90.00
_cell.angle_beta   90.00
_cell.angle_gamma   90.00
#
_symmetry.space_group_name_H-M   'P 1'
#
loop_
_entity.id
_entity.type
_entity.pdbx_description
1 polymer ?
#
loop_
_entity_poly.entity_id
_entity_poly.type
_entity_poly.pdbx_seq_one_letter_code
_entity_poly.pdbx_strand_id
1 'polypeptide(L)'
;MHRSVYELLPLALGPHLVHALAGLMTAVLWRSPYGPLSALLVLLPVYLSCWVFARYHREQAAHRATIRALVHAVDIKDTYTRGHSERVGRASVLIARELGMDDRRVEGLRFAGILHDIGKLGVPTRVLRKDGPLTPEERRIMELHPEYGHEIVRGIGFLDEARDAILHHHERLDGSGYPYGLSGSRIPEFARVVAVADAFDAMTSTRSYRRARPVPAALAELKRCAGSQFDPRIGGGAWTVPCAGTAGARPTPPSRPTNRASRTYRVSRRARGRAAAGAPRALASRTVRWPGPPGTRPRCPRARSRRSPVPGRPGTV
;
A
#
# COMPACT_ATOMS: atom_id res chain seq x y z
N MET A 1 15.11 20.76 11.67
CA MET A 1 14.89 19.74 12.72
C MET A 1 15.45 20.28 14.03
N HIS A 2 14.67 21.05 14.76
CA HIS A 2 14.98 21.48 16.13
C HIS A 2 13.63 21.51 16.86
N ARG A 3 13.16 20.36 17.35
CA ARG A 3 12.12 20.39 18.40
C ARG A 3 12.84 20.88 19.65
N SER A 4 12.37 22.00 20.19
CA SER A 4 12.99 22.66 21.32
C SER A 4 12.99 21.72 22.53
N VAL A 5 14.05 21.73 23.34
CA VAL A 5 14.22 20.87 24.54
C VAL A 5 12.99 20.96 25.47
N TYR A 6 12.31 22.11 25.46
CA TYR A 6 11.06 22.37 26.19
C TYR A 6 9.84 21.56 25.73
N GLU A 7 9.78 21.07 24.48
CA GLU A 7 8.70 20.17 24.03
C GLU A 7 8.95 18.70 24.43
N LEU A 8 10.22 18.32 24.62
CA LEU A 8 10.62 16.95 24.97
C LEU A 8 10.58 16.70 26.49
N LEU A 9 10.80 17.75 27.28
CA LEU A 9 10.81 17.70 28.75
C LEU A 9 9.48 17.19 29.37
N PRO A 10 8.29 17.70 28.99
CA PRO A 10 7.03 17.18 29.54
C PRO A 10 6.73 15.75 29.08
N LEU A 11 7.16 15.35 27.88
CA LEU A 11 7.03 13.96 27.41
C LEU A 11 7.89 12.99 28.21
N ALA A 12 9.06 13.41 28.68
CA ALA A 12 9.96 12.60 29.49
C ALA A 12 9.58 12.59 30.98
N LEU A 13 9.18 13.74 31.54
CA LEU A 13 8.86 13.88 32.97
C LEU A 13 7.45 13.42 33.34
N GLY A 14 6.49 13.49 32.42
CA GLY A 14 5.09 13.10 32.65
C GLY A 14 4.95 11.69 33.24
N PRO A 15 5.54 10.64 32.63
CA PRO A 15 5.53 9.31 33.18
C PRO A 15 6.12 9.25 34.60
N HIS A 16 7.26 9.87 34.85
CA HIS A 16 7.91 9.84 36.16
C HIS A 16 7.07 10.51 37.25
N LEU A 17 6.38 11.62 36.94
CA LEU A 17 5.47 12.29 37.86
C LEU A 17 4.26 11.42 38.23
N VAL A 18 3.68 10.71 37.25
CA VAL A 18 2.57 9.78 37.50
C VAL A 18 3.00 8.62 38.41
N HIS A 19 4.18 8.04 38.17
CA HIS A 19 4.70 6.96 39.02
C HIS A 19 5.09 7.46 40.42
N ALA A 20 5.63 8.67 40.54
CA ALA A 20 5.93 9.29 41.83
C ALA A 20 4.67 9.59 42.65
N LEU A 21 3.61 10.09 42.01
CA LEU A 21 2.32 10.33 42.66
C LEU A 21 1.66 9.02 43.10
N ALA A 22 1.70 7.98 42.27
CA ALA A 22 1.21 6.65 42.62
C ALA A 22 2.00 6.04 43.80
N GLY A 23 3.33 6.20 43.81
CA GLY A 23 4.19 5.80 44.93
C GLY A 23 3.86 6.55 46.23
N LEU A 24 3.66 7.87 46.14
CA LEU A 24 3.28 8.71 47.29
C LEU A 24 1.89 8.35 47.83
N MET A 25 0.89 8.16 46.95
CA MET A 25 -0.44 7.70 47.35
C MET A 25 -0.39 6.33 48.04
N THR A 26 0.41 5.40 47.51
CA THR A 26 0.62 4.08 48.13
C THR A 26 1.23 4.23 49.53
N ALA A 27 2.24 5.08 49.70
CA ALA A 27 2.90 5.31 50.98
C ALA A 27 1.98 5.99 52.03
N VAL A 28 1.13 6.93 51.61
CA VAL A 28 0.15 7.60 52.47
C VAL A 28 -0.96 6.62 52.90
N LEU A 29 -1.50 5.84 51.96
CA LEU A 29 -2.57 4.89 52.27
C LEU A 29 -2.07 3.68 53.07
N TRP A 30 -0.78 3.35 53.01
CA TRP A 30 -0.16 2.31 53.83
C TRP A 30 -0.23 2.62 55.35
N ARG A 31 -0.27 3.90 55.72
CA ARG A 31 -0.42 4.35 57.12
C ARG A 31 -1.88 4.48 57.56
N SER A 32 -2.84 4.23 56.67
CA SER A 32 -4.28 4.26 56.92
C SER A 32 -4.77 2.93 57.51
N PRO A 33 -5.95 2.87 58.18
CA PRO A 33 -6.56 1.62 58.64
C PRO A 33 -6.74 0.52 57.58
N TYR A 34 -6.67 0.86 56.29
CA TYR A 34 -6.77 -0.10 55.18
C TYR A 34 -5.50 -0.95 54.97
N GLY A 35 -4.35 -0.57 55.52
CA GLY A 35 -3.12 -1.38 55.50
C GLY A 35 -2.69 -1.85 54.09
N PRO A 36 -2.19 -3.09 53.93
CA PRO A 36 -1.67 -3.62 52.66
C PRO A 36 -2.69 -3.68 51.51
N LEU A 37 -4.00 -3.70 51.80
CA LEU A 37 -5.07 -3.68 50.79
C LEU A 37 -5.03 -2.38 49.95
N SER A 38 -4.54 -1.29 50.54
CA SER A 38 -4.38 -0.02 49.82
C SER A 38 -3.36 -0.07 48.69
N ALA A 39 -2.30 -0.89 48.82
CA ALA A 39 -1.34 -1.08 47.75
C ALA A 39 -1.98 -1.79 46.55
N LEU A 40 -2.96 -2.66 46.78
CA LEU A 40 -3.71 -3.32 45.71
C LEU A 40 -4.57 -2.30 44.95
N LEU A 41 -5.20 -1.35 45.64
CA LEU A 41 -6.01 -0.29 45.03
C LEU A 41 -5.19 0.64 44.13
N VAL A 42 -3.92 0.89 44.44
CA VAL A 42 -3.06 1.76 43.62
C VAL A 42 -2.29 0.98 42.55
N LEU A 43 -1.72 -0.17 42.90
CA LEU A 43 -0.87 -0.94 41.98
C LEU A 43 -1.68 -1.70 40.94
N LEU A 44 -2.91 -2.13 41.24
CA LEU A 44 -3.73 -2.89 40.28
C LEU A 44 -4.14 -2.04 39.07
N PRO A 45 -4.70 -0.81 39.20
CA PRO A 45 -5.01 0.04 38.04
C PRO A 45 -3.78 0.46 37.25
N VAL A 46 -2.64 0.70 37.92
CA VAL A 46 -1.36 1.01 37.25
C VAL A 46 -0.88 -0.20 36.46
N TYR A 47 -0.88 -1.39 37.05
CA TYR A 47 -0.53 -2.63 36.36
C TYR A 47 -1.44 -2.89 35.15
N LEU A 48 -2.76 -2.73 35.31
CA LEU A 48 -3.72 -2.88 34.22
C LEU A 48 -3.47 -1.86 33.11
N SER A 49 -3.21 -0.61 33.45
CA SER A 49 -2.89 0.46 32.48
C SER A 49 -1.60 0.15 31.73
N CYS A 50 -0.53 -0.23 32.42
CA CYS A 50 0.74 -0.65 31.82
C CYS A 50 0.55 -1.89 30.93
N TRP A 51 -0.26 -2.86 31.37
CA TRP A 51 -0.54 -4.07 30.61
C TRP A 51 -1.33 -3.77 29.33
N VAL A 52 -2.40 -2.96 29.42
CA VAL A 52 -3.19 -2.49 28.27
C VAL A 52 -2.31 -1.71 27.30
N PHE A 53 -1.48 -0.78 27.81
CA PHE A 53 -0.57 0.00 27.00
C PHE A 53 0.48 -0.87 26.29
N ALA A 54 1.10 -1.82 27.01
CA ALA A 54 2.04 -2.76 26.43
C ALA A 54 1.39 -3.71 25.41
N ARG A 55 0.12 -4.07 25.61
CA ARG A 55 -0.66 -4.87 24.65
C ARG A 55 -0.94 -4.06 23.38
N TYR A 56 -1.39 -2.82 23.53
CA TYR A 56 -1.63 -1.90 22.42
C TYR A 56 -0.36 -1.65 21.60
N HIS A 57 0.78 -1.41 22.25
CA HIS A 57 2.06 -1.22 21.55
C HIS A 57 2.51 -2.46 20.80
N ARG A 58 2.32 -3.67 21.37
CA ARG A 58 2.65 -4.94 20.70
C ARG A 58 1.78 -5.17 19.47
N GLU A 59 0.50 -4.86 19.56
CA GLU A 59 -0.43 -4.95 18.43
C GLU A 59 -0.05 -3.99 17.30
N GLN A 60 0.24 -2.73 17.62
CA GLN A 60 0.71 -1.74 16.64
C GLN A 60 2.04 -2.14 16.00
N ALA A 61 2.97 -2.70 16.78
CA ALA A 61 4.24 -3.20 16.25
C ALA A 61 4.05 -4.40 15.30
N ALA A 62 3.14 -5.32 15.65
CA ALA A 62 2.78 -6.45 14.79
C ALA A 62 2.13 -5.99 13.49
N HIS A 63 1.17 -5.06 13.53
CA HIS A 63 0.56 -4.48 12.33
C HIS A 63 1.62 -3.87 11.40
N ARG A 64 2.51 -3.02 11.94
CA ARG A 64 3.60 -2.42 11.16
C ARG A 64 4.56 -3.46 10.58
N ALA A 65 4.84 -4.55 11.31
CA ALA A 65 5.67 -5.64 10.81
C ALA A 65 5.02 -6.37 9.63
N THR A 66 3.73 -6.70 9.73
CA THR A 66 2.95 -7.32 8.64
C THR A 66 2.93 -6.44 7.41
N ILE A 67 2.64 -5.15 7.56
CA ILE A 67 2.63 -4.20 6.43
C ILE A 67 4.01 -4.13 5.78
N ARG A 68 5.09 -4.00 6.54
CA ARG A 68 6.45 -4.01 5.99
C ARG A 68 6.78 -5.30 5.25
N ALA A 69 6.34 -6.45 5.76
CA ALA A 69 6.55 -7.73 5.09
C ALA A 69 5.80 -7.80 3.74
N LEU A 70 4.55 -7.31 3.68
CA LEU A 70 3.76 -7.24 2.46
C LEU A 70 4.40 -6.30 1.41
N VAL A 71 4.82 -5.11 1.83
CA VAL A 71 5.54 -4.15 0.96
C VAL A 71 6.82 -4.76 0.41
N HIS A 72 7.60 -5.38 1.28
CA HIS A 72 8.84 -6.03 0.87
C HIS A 72 8.59 -7.16 -0.13
N ALA A 73 7.49 -7.90 0.01
CA ALA A 73 7.10 -8.92 -0.98
C ALA A 73 6.76 -8.30 -2.35
N VAL A 74 6.07 -7.16 -2.37
CA VAL A 74 5.81 -6.40 -3.62
C VAL A 74 7.11 -5.93 -4.24
N ASP A 75 7.98 -5.27 -3.48
CA ASP A 75 9.27 -4.75 -3.94
C ASP A 75 10.18 -5.85 -4.53
N ILE A 76 10.13 -7.07 -3.98
CA ILE A 76 10.86 -8.22 -4.53
C ILE A 76 10.32 -8.61 -5.91
N LYS A 77 9.00 -8.62 -6.07
CA LYS A 77 8.35 -9.06 -7.31
C LYS A 77 8.47 -7.99 -8.39
N ASP A 78 8.15 -6.76 -8.02
CA ASP A 78 8.18 -5.56 -8.85
C ASP A 78 9.37 -4.68 -8.48
N THR A 79 10.56 -5.08 -8.95
CA THR A 79 11.80 -4.35 -8.67
C THR A 79 11.77 -2.89 -9.17
N TYR A 80 10.84 -2.60 -10.10
CA TYR A 80 10.67 -1.30 -10.72
C TYR A 80 10.05 -0.25 -9.78
N THR A 81 9.22 -0.68 -8.83
CA THR A 81 8.49 0.19 -7.90
C THR A 81 9.16 0.33 -6.53
N ARG A 82 10.44 -0.04 -6.40
CA ARG A 82 11.14 0.00 -5.10
C ARG A 82 11.07 1.39 -4.46
N GLY A 83 10.43 1.47 -3.30
CA GLY A 83 10.22 2.72 -2.56
C GLY A 83 9.14 3.66 -3.10
N HIS A 84 8.49 3.33 -4.23
CA HIS A 84 7.33 4.07 -4.75
C HIS A 84 6.16 4.01 -3.77
N SER A 85 5.79 2.82 -3.33
CA SER A 85 4.73 2.59 -2.34
C SER A 85 4.92 3.41 -1.06
N GLU A 86 6.16 3.54 -0.58
CA GLU A 86 6.46 4.39 0.57
C GLU A 86 6.25 5.88 0.29
N ARG A 87 6.66 6.37 -0.88
CA ARG A 87 6.48 7.77 -1.27
C ARG A 87 5.01 8.11 -1.47
N VAL A 88 4.25 7.21 -2.10
CA VAL A 88 2.79 7.35 -2.24
C VAL A 88 2.14 7.39 -0.86
N GLY A 89 2.46 6.46 0.04
CA GLY A 89 1.95 6.48 1.42
C GLY A 89 2.26 7.77 2.17
N ARG A 90 3.48 8.33 2.02
CA ARG A 90 3.86 9.62 2.62
C ARG A 90 3.08 10.78 2.00
N ALA A 91 2.93 10.80 0.67
CA ALA A 91 2.14 11.81 -0.02
C ALA A 91 0.67 11.76 0.39
N SER A 92 0.08 10.57 0.52
CA SER A 92 -1.29 10.39 1.01
C SER A 92 -1.47 10.94 2.42
N VAL A 93 -0.51 10.74 3.33
CA VAL A 93 -0.54 11.32 4.69
C VAL A 93 -0.53 12.85 4.65
N LEU A 94 0.29 13.46 3.79
CA LEU A 94 0.35 14.92 3.65
C LEU A 94 -0.99 15.47 3.15
N ILE A 95 -1.59 14.80 2.15
CA ILE A 95 -2.90 15.18 1.62
C ILE A 95 -3.98 15.02 2.71
N ALA A 96 -4.01 13.91 3.45
CA ALA A 96 -5.01 13.66 4.49
C ALA A 96 -5.00 14.68 5.62
N ARG A 97 -3.80 15.10 6.07
CA ARG A 97 -3.65 16.08 7.14
C ARG A 97 -4.21 17.44 6.74
N GLU A 98 -3.94 17.83 5.51
CA GLU A 98 -4.43 19.10 4.98
C GLU A 98 -5.94 19.04 4.65
N LEU A 99 -6.50 17.84 4.42
CA LEU A 99 -7.95 17.61 4.43
C LEU A 99 -8.58 17.58 5.84
N GLY A 100 -7.79 17.70 6.91
CA GLY A 100 -8.29 17.68 8.29
C GLY A 100 -8.75 16.31 8.79
N MET A 101 -8.23 15.22 8.22
CA MET A 101 -8.54 13.86 8.68
C MET A 101 -7.92 13.58 10.07
N ASP A 102 -8.60 12.79 10.89
CA ASP A 102 -8.08 12.35 12.18
C ASP A 102 -6.90 11.38 12.05
N ASP A 103 -6.08 11.28 13.11
CA ASP A 103 -4.85 10.47 13.10
C ASP A 103 -5.08 8.98 12.79
N ARG A 104 -6.24 8.41 13.15
CA ARG A 104 -6.53 6.99 12.88
C ARG A 104 -6.79 6.79 11.39
N ARG A 105 -7.59 7.67 10.78
CA ARG A 105 -7.85 7.65 9.33
C ARG A 105 -6.60 7.99 8.51
N VAL A 106 -5.77 8.91 8.97
CA VAL A 106 -4.47 9.23 8.34
C VAL A 106 -3.57 7.99 8.28
N GLU A 107 -3.50 7.19 9.35
CA GLU A 107 -2.71 5.94 9.35
C GLU A 107 -3.32 4.88 8.43
N GLY A 108 -4.65 4.75 8.41
CA GLY A 108 -5.36 3.88 7.46
C GLY A 108 -5.05 4.24 6.00
N LEU A 109 -5.05 5.54 5.68
CA LEU A 109 -4.73 6.02 4.35
C LEU A 109 -3.24 5.85 4.01
N ARG A 110 -2.35 5.97 5.00
CA ARG A 110 -0.94 5.61 4.82
C ARG A 110 -0.80 4.15 4.38
N PHE A 111 -1.54 3.23 5.00
CA PHE A 111 -1.55 1.83 4.59
C PHE A 111 -2.15 1.64 3.20
N ALA A 112 -3.23 2.35 2.87
CA ALA A 112 -3.82 2.35 1.54
C ALA A 112 -2.81 2.74 0.46
N GLY A 113 -2.10 3.86 0.64
CA GLY A 113 -1.09 4.32 -0.32
C GLY A 113 0.11 3.37 -0.44
N ILE A 114 0.50 2.73 0.67
CA ILE A 114 1.58 1.75 0.68
C ILE A 114 1.19 0.45 -0.04
N LEU A 115 -0.05 0.00 0.12
CA LEU A 115 -0.51 -1.30 -0.36
C LEU A 115 -1.35 -1.24 -1.64
N HIS A 116 -1.59 -0.07 -2.23
CA HIS A 116 -2.45 0.08 -3.42
C HIS A 116 -2.12 -0.93 -4.53
N ASP A 117 -0.82 -1.19 -4.71
CA ASP A 117 -0.27 -2.09 -5.73
C ASP A 117 -0.01 -3.53 -5.26
N ILE A 118 -0.43 -3.93 -4.04
CA ILE A 118 -0.16 -5.27 -3.47
C ILE A 118 -0.65 -6.41 -4.37
N GLY A 119 -1.72 -6.18 -5.13
CA GLY A 119 -2.25 -7.16 -6.07
C GLY A 119 -1.39 -7.44 -7.30
N LYS A 120 -0.33 -6.66 -7.56
CA LYS A 120 0.71 -7.03 -8.53
C LYS A 120 1.36 -8.38 -8.18
N LEU A 121 1.26 -8.83 -6.92
CA LEU A 121 1.59 -10.20 -6.50
C LEU A 121 0.74 -11.29 -7.19
N GLY A 122 -0.46 -10.99 -7.67
CA GLY A 122 -1.29 -11.90 -8.48
C GLY A 122 -1.02 -11.86 -9.98
N VAL A 123 -0.39 -10.79 -10.49
CA VAL A 123 -0.14 -10.61 -11.94
C VAL A 123 1.06 -11.46 -12.41
N PRO A 124 1.00 -12.16 -13.57
CA PRO A 124 2.14 -12.92 -14.09
C PRO A 124 3.38 -12.06 -14.34
N THR A 125 4.55 -12.51 -13.89
CA THR A 125 5.81 -11.76 -14.01
C THR A 125 6.16 -11.39 -15.46
N ARG A 126 5.79 -12.23 -16.43
CA ARG A 126 5.99 -11.95 -17.87
C ARG A 126 5.26 -10.69 -18.35
N VAL A 127 4.11 -10.38 -17.75
CA VAL A 127 3.29 -9.20 -18.08
C VAL A 127 3.86 -7.99 -17.34
N LEU A 128 4.22 -8.18 -16.07
CA LEU A 128 4.76 -7.12 -15.21
C LEU A 128 6.12 -6.60 -15.68
N ARG A 129 6.99 -7.49 -16.19
CA ARG A 129 8.36 -7.16 -16.64
C ARG A 129 8.48 -7.08 -18.16
N LYS A 130 7.38 -6.88 -18.88
CA LYS A 130 7.42 -6.78 -20.33
C LYS A 130 8.09 -5.48 -20.75
N ASP A 131 9.07 -5.58 -21.65
CA ASP A 131 9.67 -4.44 -22.31
C ASP A 131 8.78 -4.01 -23.49
N GLY A 132 8.16 -2.83 -23.39
CA GLY A 132 7.29 -2.25 -24.42
C GLY A 132 5.80 -2.21 -24.06
N PRO A 133 4.93 -1.85 -25.01
CA PRO A 133 3.50 -1.73 -24.75
C PRO A 133 2.84 -3.08 -24.48
N LEU A 134 1.88 -3.09 -23.55
CA LEU A 134 1.03 -4.25 -23.28
C LEU A 134 0.01 -4.43 -24.42
N THR A 135 -0.19 -5.68 -24.83
CA THR A 135 -1.32 -6.08 -25.68
C THR A 135 -2.64 -5.88 -24.94
N PRO A 136 -3.79 -5.80 -25.64
CA PRO A 136 -5.10 -5.69 -25.00
C PRO A 136 -5.37 -6.77 -23.95
N GLU A 137 -4.94 -8.01 -24.22
CA GLU A 137 -5.09 -9.15 -23.31
C GLU A 137 -4.20 -9.01 -22.07
N GLU A 138 -2.95 -8.61 -22.25
CA GLU A 138 -2.02 -8.35 -21.14
C GLU A 138 -2.47 -7.17 -20.29
N ARG A 139 -3.03 -6.13 -20.92
CA ARG A 139 -3.62 -4.98 -20.22
C ARG A 139 -4.78 -5.43 -19.32
N ARG A 140 -5.70 -6.26 -19.83
CA ARG A 140 -6.79 -6.82 -19.01
C ARG A 140 -6.26 -7.60 -17.82
N ILE A 141 -5.19 -8.37 -17.98
CA ILE A 141 -4.56 -9.10 -16.88
C ILE A 141 -3.94 -8.14 -15.85
N MET A 142 -3.32 -7.05 -16.31
CA MET A 142 -2.77 -6.01 -15.43
C MET A 142 -3.88 -5.30 -14.63
N GLU A 143 -5.01 -5.00 -15.27
CA GLU A 143 -6.16 -4.31 -14.66
C GLU A 143 -6.86 -5.14 -13.57
N LEU A 144 -6.53 -6.43 -13.41
CA LEU A 144 -7.02 -7.28 -12.32
C LEU A 144 -6.27 -7.07 -11.00
N HIS A 145 -5.15 -6.35 -10.98
CA HIS A 145 -4.39 -6.18 -9.74
C HIS A 145 -5.16 -5.49 -8.60
N PRO A 146 -6.12 -4.57 -8.81
CA PRO A 146 -6.89 -4.02 -7.69
C PRO A 146 -7.75 -5.11 -7.01
N GLU A 147 -8.34 -6.01 -7.80
CA GLU A 147 -9.13 -7.15 -7.30
C GLU A 147 -8.24 -8.15 -6.55
N TYR A 148 -7.07 -8.50 -7.10
CA TYR A 148 -6.11 -9.34 -6.38
C TYR A 148 -5.65 -8.67 -5.09
N GLY A 149 -5.45 -7.36 -5.11
CA GLY A 149 -5.04 -6.61 -3.93
C GLY A 149 -6.11 -6.67 -2.84
N HIS A 150 -7.37 -6.46 -3.22
CA HIS A 150 -8.53 -6.61 -2.35
C HIS A 150 -8.58 -7.99 -1.69
N GLU A 151 -8.46 -9.07 -2.48
CA GLU A 151 -8.50 -10.44 -1.96
C GLU A 151 -7.31 -10.77 -1.04
N ILE A 152 -6.11 -10.25 -1.32
CA ILE A 152 -4.93 -10.46 -0.46
C ILE A 152 -5.13 -9.84 0.93
N VAL A 153 -5.72 -8.65 1.01
CA VAL A 153 -5.87 -7.92 2.27
C VAL A 153 -7.21 -8.16 2.96
N ARG A 154 -8.15 -8.89 2.34
CA ARG A 154 -9.52 -9.10 2.81
C ARG A 154 -9.62 -9.62 4.25
N GLY A 155 -8.66 -10.43 4.71
CA GLY A 155 -8.64 -11.00 6.07
C GLY A 155 -8.04 -10.10 7.15
N ILE A 156 -7.57 -8.90 6.80
CA ILE A 156 -6.84 -8.02 7.71
C ILE A 156 -7.76 -6.89 8.19
N GLY A 157 -8.39 -7.08 9.35
CA GLY A 157 -9.45 -6.17 9.83
C GLY A 157 -9.05 -4.70 10.01
N PHE A 158 -7.79 -4.40 10.34
CA PHE A 158 -7.35 -3.00 10.46
C PHE A 158 -7.15 -2.28 9.11
N LEU A 159 -7.35 -3.00 7.99
CA LEU A 159 -7.21 -2.46 6.63
C LEU A 159 -8.55 -2.22 5.93
N ASP A 160 -9.70 -2.25 6.60
CA ASP A 160 -11.01 -2.16 5.91
C ASP A 160 -11.14 -0.93 4.99
N GLU A 161 -10.90 0.30 5.47
CA GLU A 161 -10.93 1.50 4.60
C GLU A 161 -9.80 1.49 3.55
N ALA A 162 -8.65 0.92 3.90
CA ALA A 162 -7.52 0.78 2.99
C ALA A 162 -7.78 -0.24 1.87
N ARG A 163 -8.56 -1.30 2.15
CA ARG A 163 -8.95 -2.34 1.21
C ARG A 163 -9.82 -1.76 0.09
N ASP A 164 -10.77 -0.90 0.44
CA ASP A 164 -11.63 -0.26 -0.55
C ASP A 164 -10.80 0.71 -1.42
N ALA A 165 -9.82 1.38 -0.81
CA ALA A 165 -8.86 2.18 -1.56
C ALA A 165 -8.01 1.35 -2.53
N ILE A 166 -7.50 0.19 -2.10
CA ILE A 166 -6.75 -0.75 -2.95
C ILE A 166 -7.61 -1.23 -4.13
N LEU A 167 -8.90 -1.47 -3.93
CA LEU A 167 -9.78 -1.91 -5.01
C LEU A 167 -10.09 -0.80 -6.03
N HIS A 168 -10.21 0.45 -5.58
CA HIS A 168 -10.77 1.54 -6.38
C HIS A 168 -9.77 2.66 -6.73
N HIS A 169 -8.48 2.53 -6.43
CA HIS A 169 -7.48 3.58 -6.67
C HIS A 169 -7.25 3.92 -8.16
N HIS A 170 -7.74 3.09 -9.08
CA HIS A 170 -7.74 3.34 -10.52
C HIS A 170 -9.09 3.79 -11.09
N GLU A 171 -10.10 3.98 -10.22
CA GLU A 171 -11.34 4.64 -10.59
C GLU A 171 -11.07 6.12 -10.89
N ARG A 172 -11.85 6.68 -11.83
CA ARG A 172 -11.72 8.06 -12.27
C ARG A 172 -13.02 8.80 -12.01
N LEU A 173 -12.95 10.08 -11.66
CA LEU A 173 -14.15 10.84 -11.34
C LEU A 173 -15.18 10.85 -12.47
N ASP A 174 -14.71 10.84 -13.71
CA ASP A 174 -15.47 10.77 -14.96
C ASP A 174 -16.09 9.39 -15.27
N GLY A 175 -15.80 8.35 -14.47
CA GLY A 175 -16.32 6.99 -14.66
C GLY A 175 -15.57 6.15 -15.70
N SER A 176 -14.50 6.67 -16.30
CA SER A 176 -13.68 5.92 -17.29
C SER A 176 -12.57 5.07 -16.65
N GLY A 177 -12.58 4.95 -15.32
CA GLY A 177 -11.64 4.13 -14.55
C GLY A 177 -12.05 2.65 -14.50
N TYR A 178 -11.31 1.90 -13.69
CA TYR A 178 -11.50 0.46 -13.48
C TYR A 178 -11.27 0.12 -12.00
N PRO A 179 -11.78 -1.03 -11.49
CA PRO A 179 -12.44 -2.13 -12.21
C PRO A 179 -13.95 -1.97 -12.46
N TYR A 180 -14.66 -1.09 -11.74
CA TYR A 180 -16.13 -1.01 -11.80
C TYR A 180 -16.67 0.24 -12.51
N GLY A 181 -15.81 1.20 -12.87
CA GLY A 181 -16.24 2.43 -13.54
C GLY A 181 -17.07 3.33 -12.61
N LEU A 182 -16.67 3.39 -11.34
CA LEU A 182 -17.30 4.26 -10.36
C LEU A 182 -17.02 5.73 -10.71
N SER A 183 -17.98 6.60 -10.39
CA SER A 183 -17.87 8.04 -10.69
C SER A 183 -18.23 8.90 -9.48
N GLY A 184 -17.63 10.09 -9.42
CA GLY A 184 -17.91 11.10 -8.39
C GLY A 184 -17.73 10.61 -6.95
N SER A 185 -18.79 10.76 -6.15
CA SER A 185 -18.83 10.39 -4.74
C SER A 185 -18.96 8.88 -4.48
N ARG A 186 -19.20 8.07 -5.50
CA ARG A 186 -19.23 6.60 -5.37
C ARG A 186 -17.83 6.01 -5.19
N ILE A 187 -16.80 6.76 -5.59
CA ILE A 187 -15.41 6.36 -5.36
C ILE A 187 -15.07 6.67 -3.89
N PRO A 188 -14.58 5.69 -3.12
CA PRO A 188 -14.18 5.90 -1.73
C PRO A 188 -13.18 7.05 -1.58
N GLU A 189 -13.31 7.82 -0.50
CA GLU A 189 -12.45 8.98 -0.25
C GLU A 189 -10.97 8.60 -0.26
N PHE A 190 -10.61 7.48 0.37
CA PHE A 190 -9.24 6.99 0.40
C PHE A 190 -8.71 6.67 -1.00
N ALA A 191 -9.53 6.06 -1.87
CA ALA A 191 -9.15 5.77 -3.25
C ALA A 191 -8.83 7.05 -4.02
N ARG A 192 -9.63 8.10 -3.85
CA ARG A 192 -9.42 9.40 -4.52
C ARG A 192 -8.12 10.07 -4.07
N VAL A 193 -7.77 9.98 -2.78
CA VAL A 193 -6.49 10.52 -2.29
C VAL A 193 -5.31 9.70 -2.80
N VAL A 194 -5.40 8.36 -2.76
CA VAL A 194 -4.34 7.48 -3.26
C VAL A 194 -4.10 7.69 -4.75
N ALA A 195 -5.15 7.85 -5.57
CA ALA A 195 -5.03 8.12 -7.00
C ALA A 195 -4.23 9.41 -7.28
N VAL A 196 -4.47 10.47 -6.51
CA VAL A 196 -3.70 11.74 -6.64
C VAL A 196 -2.25 11.55 -6.20
N ALA A 197 -2.02 10.86 -5.07
CA ALA A 197 -0.69 10.59 -4.55
C ALA A 197 0.16 9.72 -5.49
N ASP A 198 -0.43 8.68 -6.07
CA ASP A 198 0.20 7.81 -7.07
C ASP A 198 0.55 8.59 -8.35
N ALA A 199 -0.41 9.35 -8.90
CA ALA A 199 -0.16 10.17 -10.08
C ALA A 199 0.96 11.20 -9.86
N PHE A 200 1.01 11.82 -8.67
CA PHE A 200 2.09 12.73 -8.29
C PHE A 200 3.45 12.04 -8.26
N ASP A 201 3.56 10.88 -7.60
CA ASP A 201 4.82 10.13 -7.54
C ASP A 201 5.24 9.62 -8.92
N ALA A 202 4.29 9.15 -9.73
CA ALA A 202 4.51 8.68 -11.08
C ALA A 202 5.06 9.78 -12.01
N MET A 203 4.67 11.04 -11.79
CA MET A 203 5.19 12.18 -12.56
C MET A 203 6.54 12.67 -12.06
N THR A 204 6.78 12.64 -10.74
CA THR A 204 7.97 13.24 -10.11
C THR A 204 9.11 12.24 -9.88
N SER A 205 8.87 10.94 -10.09
CA SER A 205 9.90 9.91 -9.99
C SER A 205 10.54 9.61 -11.35
N THR A 206 11.86 9.37 -11.34
CA THR A 206 12.56 8.90 -12.55
C THR A 206 12.27 7.42 -12.76
N ARG A 207 11.89 7.09 -13.98
CA ARG A 207 11.44 5.79 -14.46
C ARG A 207 12.35 5.35 -15.60
N SER A 208 12.56 4.04 -15.83
CA SER A 208 13.53 3.55 -16.84
C SER A 208 13.31 4.13 -18.25
N TYR A 209 12.07 4.49 -18.58
CA TYR A 209 11.66 5.08 -19.86
C TYR A 209 11.42 6.59 -19.81
N ARG A 210 11.56 7.26 -18.64
CA ARG A 210 11.21 8.67 -18.48
C ARG A 210 11.92 9.34 -17.30
N ARG A 211 12.50 10.53 -17.54
CA ARG A 211 12.98 11.39 -16.44
C ARG A 211 11.81 11.98 -15.64
N ALA A 212 12.04 12.16 -14.34
CA ALA A 212 11.15 12.90 -13.46
C ALA A 212 10.79 14.28 -14.03
N ARG A 213 9.51 14.65 -13.94
CA ARG A 213 9.06 16.02 -14.21
C ARG A 213 9.36 16.91 -13.00
N PRO A 214 9.61 18.22 -13.21
CA PRO A 214 9.65 19.19 -12.12
C PRO A 214 8.32 19.20 -11.35
N VAL A 215 8.38 19.35 -10.03
CA VAL A 215 7.19 19.40 -9.15
C VAL A 215 6.15 20.42 -9.63
N PRO A 216 6.50 21.66 -10.04
CA PRO A 216 5.51 22.62 -10.54
C PRO A 216 4.72 22.09 -11.76
N ALA A 217 5.38 21.35 -12.65
CA ALA A 217 4.73 20.76 -13.81
C ALA A 217 3.80 19.60 -13.43
N ALA A 218 4.19 18.80 -12.44
CA ALA A 218 3.32 17.74 -11.89
C ALA A 218 2.06 18.34 -11.24
N LEU A 219 2.21 19.41 -10.46
CA LEU A 219 1.08 20.12 -9.84
C LEU A 219 0.16 20.78 -10.87
N ALA A 220 0.71 21.39 -11.91
CA ALA A 220 -0.09 21.95 -13.01
C ALA A 220 -0.92 20.86 -13.72
N GLU A 221 -0.35 19.68 -13.92
CA GLU A 221 -1.05 18.55 -14.53
C GLU A 221 -2.17 18.00 -13.62
N LEU A 222 -1.93 17.88 -12.31
CA LEU A 222 -2.97 17.48 -11.36
C LEU A 222 -4.15 18.45 -11.37
N LYS A 223 -3.87 19.76 -11.41
CA LYS A 223 -4.90 20.80 -11.52
C LYS A 223 -5.65 20.72 -12.86
N ARG A 224 -4.96 20.46 -13.96
CA ARG A 224 -5.57 20.29 -15.29
C ARG A 224 -6.52 19.09 -15.33
N CYS A 225 -6.18 18.01 -14.62
CA CYS A 225 -6.98 16.79 -14.54
C CYS A 225 -8.03 16.80 -13.41
N ALA A 226 -8.13 17.89 -12.65
CA ALA A 226 -9.15 18.05 -11.62
C ALA A 226 -10.55 18.11 -12.26
N GLY A 227 -11.51 17.38 -11.67
CA GLY A 227 -12.89 17.27 -12.16
C GLY A 227 -13.12 16.20 -13.21
N SER A 228 -12.07 15.64 -13.82
CA SER A 228 -12.16 14.49 -14.74
C SER A 228 -11.54 13.24 -14.13
N GLN A 229 -10.22 13.24 -13.96
CA GLN A 229 -9.50 12.12 -13.36
C GLN A 229 -9.52 12.20 -11.82
N PHE A 230 -9.32 13.40 -11.27
CA PHE A 230 -9.15 13.62 -9.84
C PHE A 230 -10.27 14.47 -9.23
N ASP A 231 -10.52 14.30 -7.94
CA ASP A 231 -11.51 15.11 -7.23
C ASP A 231 -10.99 16.55 -7.15
N PRO A 232 -11.75 17.58 -7.56
CA PRO A 232 -11.30 18.98 -7.46
C PRO A 232 -10.85 19.40 -6.06
N ARG A 233 -11.47 18.86 -5.00
CA ARG A 233 -11.10 19.15 -3.61
C ARG A 233 -9.71 18.62 -3.26
N ILE A 234 -9.29 17.53 -3.92
CA ILE A 234 -8.03 16.83 -3.67
C ILE A 234 -6.98 17.23 -4.71
N GLY A 235 -7.30 17.32 -6.00
CA GLY A 235 -6.38 17.69 -7.07
C GLY A 235 -6.15 19.20 -7.24
N GLY A 236 -7.07 20.03 -6.75
CA GLY A 236 -7.01 21.50 -6.83
C GLY A 236 -6.29 22.18 -5.66
N GLY A 237 -6.10 21.46 -4.53
CA GLY A 237 -5.45 21.98 -3.33
C GLY A 237 -4.01 22.41 -3.61
N ALA A 238 -3.59 23.51 -2.97
CA ALA A 238 -2.21 23.98 -2.99
C ALA A 238 -1.36 23.12 -2.05
N TRP A 239 -1.20 21.83 -2.33
CA TRP A 239 -0.36 20.95 -1.50
C TRP A 239 1.10 21.34 -1.69
N THR A 240 1.69 21.99 -0.68
CA THR A 240 3.12 22.00 -0.48
C THR A 240 3.51 20.59 -0.04
N VAL A 241 3.86 19.73 -1.00
CA VAL A 241 4.55 18.47 -0.69
C VAL A 241 6.03 18.84 -0.46
N PRO A 242 6.53 18.94 0.78
CA PRO A 242 7.95 19.18 0.99
C PRO A 242 8.72 18.00 0.40
N CYS A 243 9.55 18.30 -0.60
CA CYS A 243 10.56 17.37 -1.08
C CYS A 243 11.43 16.96 0.11
N ALA A 244 11.36 15.69 0.52
CA ALA A 244 12.45 15.09 1.27
C ALA A 244 13.66 15.10 0.32
N GLY A 245 14.58 16.02 0.57
CA GLY A 245 15.62 16.42 -0.38
C GLY A 245 16.61 15.31 -0.71
N THR A 246 16.98 15.28 -1.99
CA THR A 246 18.37 15.16 -2.45
C THR A 246 18.54 16.10 -3.65
N ALA A 247 18.59 17.40 -3.39
CA ALA A 247 19.20 18.36 -4.30
C ALA A 247 20.62 18.61 -3.76
N GLY A 248 21.63 18.19 -4.52
CA GLY A 248 23.03 18.53 -4.22
C GLY A 248 24.03 17.36 -4.17
N ALA A 249 24.01 16.44 -5.12
CA ALA A 249 25.21 15.69 -5.46
C ALA A 249 25.30 15.56 -6.98
N ARG A 250 26.25 16.26 -7.61
CA ARG A 250 26.60 16.02 -9.01
C ARG A 250 27.03 14.54 -9.11
N PRO A 251 26.52 13.75 -10.06
CA PRO A 251 27.09 12.43 -10.32
C PRO A 251 28.50 12.64 -10.86
N THR A 252 29.51 12.30 -10.05
CA THR A 252 30.86 12.08 -10.54
C THR A 252 30.81 10.91 -11.53
N PRO A 253 31.42 11.03 -12.72
CA PRO A 253 31.48 9.91 -13.65
C PRO A 253 32.24 8.75 -12.98
N PRO A 254 31.85 7.48 -13.22
CA PRO A 254 32.54 6.35 -12.64
C PRO A 254 34.00 6.34 -13.09
N SER A 255 34.92 6.45 -12.13
CA SER A 255 36.33 6.24 -12.36
C SER A 255 36.54 4.81 -12.87
N ARG A 256 37.19 4.68 -14.03
CA ARG A 256 37.66 3.39 -14.57
C ARG A 256 38.37 2.61 -13.46
N PRO A 257 38.06 1.31 -13.25
CA PRO A 257 38.82 0.51 -12.30
C PRO A 257 40.25 0.36 -12.83
N THR A 258 41.19 0.95 -12.11
CA THR A 258 42.62 0.68 -12.28
C THR A 258 42.89 -0.74 -11.83
N ASN A 259 43.39 -1.54 -12.76
CA ASN A 259 43.83 -2.90 -12.53
C ASN A 259 45.08 -2.89 -11.62
N ARG A 260 44.90 -3.15 -10.31
CA ARG A 260 45.99 -3.66 -9.46
C ARG A 260 45.44 -4.32 -8.19
N ALA A 261 46.07 -5.43 -7.84
CA ALA A 261 45.86 -6.28 -6.67
C ALA A 261 44.76 -7.35 -6.78
N SER A 262 45.07 -8.35 -7.60
CA SER A 262 44.75 -9.75 -7.37
C SER A 262 45.00 -10.16 -5.90
N ARG A 263 43.92 -10.43 -5.16
CA ARG A 263 43.95 -11.30 -3.97
C ARG A 263 42.97 -12.44 -4.19
N THR A 264 43.56 -13.58 -4.53
CA THR A 264 42.93 -14.87 -4.77
C THR A 264 42.22 -15.39 -3.52
N TYR A 265 40.89 -15.54 -3.58
CA TYR A 265 40.17 -16.44 -2.68
C TYR A 265 40.08 -17.81 -3.34
N ARG A 266 40.95 -18.71 -2.90
CA ARG A 266 41.01 -20.11 -3.32
C ARG A 266 39.89 -20.87 -2.59
N VAL A 267 38.80 -21.20 -3.28
CA VAL A 267 37.83 -22.19 -2.79
C VAL A 267 38.48 -23.57 -2.90
N SER A 268 38.81 -24.17 -1.76
CA SER A 268 39.36 -25.52 -1.68
C SER A 268 38.30 -26.55 -2.03
N ARG A 269 38.45 -27.15 -3.21
CA ARG A 269 37.87 -28.47 -3.52
C ARG A 269 38.72 -29.56 -2.86
N ARG A 270 38.13 -30.25 -1.89
CA ARG A 270 38.39 -31.66 -1.56
C ARG A 270 37.05 -32.24 -1.11
N ALA A 271 36.69 -33.49 -1.28
CA ALA A 271 37.04 -34.60 -2.16
C ALA A 271 36.08 -35.72 -1.69
N ARG A 272 35.71 -36.60 -2.62
CA ARG A 272 34.71 -37.66 -2.48
C ARG A 272 34.94 -38.58 -1.26
N GLY A 273 33.84 -39.02 -0.64
CA GLY A 273 33.76 -40.18 0.25
C GLY A 273 32.31 -40.71 0.25
N ARG A 274 32.15 -42.02 0.00
CA ARG A 274 30.89 -42.75 -0.26
C ARG A 274 30.10 -43.08 1.03
N ALA A 275 28.88 -43.58 0.80
CA ALA A 275 27.95 -44.33 1.65
C ALA A 275 26.93 -43.47 2.43
N ALA A 276 25.65 -43.83 2.60
CA ALA A 276 24.75 -44.82 2.01
C ALA A 276 23.34 -44.48 2.57
N ALA A 277 22.29 -44.87 1.84
CA ALA A 277 20.93 -45.15 2.29
C ALA A 277 20.03 -44.00 2.85
N GLY A 278 18.81 -43.92 2.30
CA GLY A 278 17.67 -43.25 2.93
C GLY A 278 16.90 -42.31 2.00
N ALA A 279 16.12 -42.84 1.07
CA ALA A 279 15.16 -42.06 0.30
C ALA A 279 13.91 -41.73 1.16
N PRO A 280 13.41 -40.48 1.15
CA PRO A 280 12.01 -40.21 1.44
C PRO A 280 11.24 -39.92 0.14
N ARG A 281 10.07 -40.56 0.06
CA ARG A 281 9.06 -40.52 -1.00
C ARG A 281 8.76 -39.12 -1.54
N ALA A 282 8.59 -39.06 -2.86
CA ALA A 282 8.03 -37.92 -3.58
C ALA A 282 6.62 -37.59 -3.09
N LEU A 283 6.42 -36.37 -2.56
CA LEU A 283 5.08 -35.78 -2.45
C LEU A 283 4.74 -35.13 -3.79
N ALA A 284 3.70 -35.65 -4.43
CA ALA A 284 3.13 -35.09 -5.64
C ALA A 284 2.72 -33.63 -5.42
N SER A 285 3.13 -32.77 -6.36
CA SER A 285 2.71 -31.38 -6.46
C SER A 285 1.20 -31.30 -6.73
N ARG A 286 0.42 -31.06 -5.67
CA ARG A 286 -0.97 -30.61 -5.81
C ARG A 286 -0.97 -29.18 -6.35
N THR A 287 -1.26 -29.03 -7.63
CA THR A 287 -1.65 -27.77 -8.24
C THR A 287 -2.94 -27.28 -7.57
N VAL A 288 -2.84 -26.18 -6.83
CA VAL A 288 -4.02 -25.48 -6.30
C VAL A 288 -4.70 -24.79 -7.48
N ARG A 289 -5.87 -25.31 -7.87
CA ARG A 289 -6.72 -24.75 -8.93
C ARG A 289 -7.68 -23.77 -8.26
N TRP A 290 -7.54 -22.48 -8.57
CA TRP A 290 -8.46 -21.45 -8.09
C TRP A 290 -9.86 -21.66 -8.71
N PRO A 291 -10.94 -21.67 -7.92
CA PRO A 291 -12.29 -21.67 -8.46
C PRO A 291 -12.56 -20.34 -9.17
N GLY A 292 -13.00 -20.40 -10.42
CA GLY A 292 -13.42 -19.22 -11.17
C GLY A 292 -14.68 -18.58 -10.55
N PRO A 293 -14.94 -17.30 -10.85
CA PRO A 293 -16.10 -16.59 -10.30
C PRO A 293 -17.43 -17.24 -10.74
N PRO A 294 -18.47 -17.22 -9.89
CA PRO A 294 -19.77 -17.79 -10.23
C PRO A 294 -20.41 -17.02 -11.39
N GLY A 295 -20.68 -17.74 -12.48
CA GLY A 295 -21.25 -17.17 -13.69
C GLY A 295 -22.72 -16.78 -13.54
N THR A 296 -23.00 -15.49 -13.42
CA THR A 296 -24.32 -14.94 -13.71
C THR A 296 -24.41 -14.60 -15.19
N ARG A 297 -24.97 -15.51 -16.00
CA ARG A 297 -25.39 -15.20 -17.37
C ARG A 297 -26.77 -14.53 -17.32
N PRO A 298 -26.96 -13.31 -17.86
CA PRO A 298 -28.29 -12.85 -18.22
C PRO A 298 -28.72 -13.58 -19.51
N ARG A 299 -29.87 -14.25 -19.47
CA ARG A 299 -30.52 -14.80 -20.66
C ARG A 299 -31.03 -13.64 -21.54
N CYS A 300 -30.41 -13.42 -22.70
CA CYS A 300 -31.05 -12.63 -23.77
C CYS A 300 -32.15 -13.47 -24.44
N PRO A 301 -33.35 -12.91 -24.67
CA PRO A 301 -34.40 -13.59 -25.43
C PRO A 301 -34.07 -13.57 -26.93
N ARG A 302 -34.19 -14.73 -27.57
CA ARG A 302 -34.01 -14.94 -29.02
C ARG A 302 -34.98 -14.07 -29.81
N ALA A 303 -34.46 -13.16 -30.64
CA ALA A 303 -35.22 -12.51 -31.70
C ALA A 303 -35.59 -13.55 -32.77
N ARG A 304 -36.89 -13.80 -32.95
CA ARG A 304 -37.44 -14.57 -34.07
C ARG A 304 -37.25 -13.78 -35.36
N SER A 305 -36.54 -14.35 -36.32
CA SER A 305 -36.46 -13.87 -37.70
C SER A 305 -37.85 -13.98 -38.36
N ARG A 306 -38.55 -12.86 -38.51
CA ARG A 306 -39.64 -12.74 -39.49
C ARG A 306 -39.00 -12.38 -40.84
N ARG A 307 -38.92 -13.35 -41.74
CA ARG A 307 -38.74 -13.09 -43.18
C ARG A 307 -40.10 -12.70 -43.74
N SER A 308 -40.21 -11.49 -44.28
CA SER A 308 -41.36 -11.04 -45.06
C SER A 308 -41.36 -11.72 -46.43
N PRO A 309 -42.52 -12.16 -46.95
CA PRO A 309 -42.63 -12.63 -48.33
C PRO A 309 -42.79 -11.45 -49.30
N VAL A 310 -42.01 -11.47 -50.37
CA VAL A 310 -42.18 -10.61 -51.56
C VAL A 310 -43.23 -11.27 -52.47
N PRO A 311 -44.32 -10.61 -52.85
CA PRO A 311 -45.16 -11.08 -53.94
C PRO A 311 -44.68 -10.50 -55.27
N GLY A 312 -44.66 -11.37 -56.28
CA GLY A 312 -44.07 -11.12 -57.59
C GLY A 312 -44.89 -10.22 -58.52
N ARG A 313 -44.26 -9.90 -59.65
CA ARG A 313 -44.87 -9.42 -60.88
C ARG A 313 -44.43 -10.34 -62.02
N PRO A 314 -45.37 -10.74 -62.89
CA PRO A 314 -45.04 -10.83 -64.31
C PRO A 314 -46.11 -10.21 -65.24
N GLY A 315 -45.64 -9.72 -66.41
CA GLY A 315 -46.40 -9.41 -67.63
C GLY A 315 -46.80 -7.93 -67.80
N THR A 316 -46.14 -7.13 -68.65
CA THR A 316 -46.29 -6.93 -70.12
C THR A 316 -47.69 -6.50 -70.58
N VAL A 317 -47.86 -5.21 -70.91
CA VAL A 317 -48.10 -4.60 -72.24
C VAL A 317 -47.62 -3.14 -72.15
#